data_AF-A0A4Q3WE00-F1
#
_entry.id   AF-A0A4Q3WE00-F1
#
_cell.length_a   1.000
_cell.length_b   1.000
_cell.length_c   1.000
_cell.angle_alpha   90.00
_cell.angle_beta   90.00
_cell.angle_gamma   90.00
#
_symmetry.space_group_name_H-M   'P 1'
#
loop_
_entity.id
_entity.type
_entity.pdbx_description
1 polymer ?
#
loop_
_entity_poly.entity_id
_entity_poly.type
_entity_poly.pdbx_seq_one_letter_code
_entity_poly.pdbx_strand_id
1 'polypeptide(L)'
;MKALSHLRLVSSLTAALALSLLPSSAAQADFLLKPNDRVVFFGDSITEERHYTRPFQDYVYSRYPERHIRFFNAGWSGDQLGGALNR
;
A
#
# COMPACT_ATOMS: atom_id res chain seq x y z
N MET A 1 52.19 -0.46 17.01
CA MET A 1 51.04 -1.37 16.75
C MET A 1 49.67 -0.74 17.05
N LYS A 2 49.48 0.10 18.08
CA LYS A 2 48.19 0.76 18.41
C LYS A 2 47.68 1.76 17.35
N ALA A 3 48.56 2.52 16.69
CA ALA A 3 48.14 3.48 15.65
C ALA A 3 47.48 2.80 14.43
N LEU A 4 47.94 1.59 14.07
CA LEU A 4 47.39 0.82 12.94
C LEU A 4 46.00 0.23 13.26
N SER A 5 45.70 -0.08 14.52
CA SER A 5 44.38 -0.60 14.94
C SER A 5 43.31 0.49 14.98
N HIS A 6 43.66 1.72 15.38
CA HIS A 6 42.74 2.85 15.34
C HIS A 6 42.42 3.27 13.90
N LEU A 7 43.42 3.26 13.02
CA LEU A 7 43.20 3.58 11.60
C LEU A 7 42.24 2.57 10.94
N ARG A 8 42.41 1.28 11.21
CA ARG A 8 41.48 0.24 10.74
C ARG A 8 40.07 0.40 11.31
N LEU A 9 39.94 0.75 12.59
CA LEU A 9 38.63 0.95 13.22
C LEU A 9 37.87 2.12 12.59
N VAL A 10 38.56 3.23 12.32
CA VAL A 10 37.98 4.41 11.67
C VAL A 10 37.54 4.10 10.24
N SER A 11 38.36 3.37 9.47
CA SER A 11 38.01 2.92 8.12
C SER A 11 36.77 2.01 8.10
N SER A 12 36.65 1.10 9.07
CA SER A 12 35.49 0.22 9.19
C SER A 12 34.22 1.00 9.55
N LEU A 13 34.35 2.01 10.41
CA LEU A 13 33.22 2.82 10.85
C LEU A 13 32.70 3.74 9.74
N THR A 14 33.60 4.32 8.94
CA THR A 14 33.23 5.13 7.78
C THR A 14 32.59 4.26 6.68
N ALA A 15 33.09 3.04 6.45
CA ALA A 15 32.48 2.11 5.51
C ALA A 15 31.07 1.67 5.95
N ALA A 16 30.86 1.38 7.23
CA ALA A 16 29.54 1.03 7.77
C ALA A 16 28.55 2.19 7.68
N LEU A 17 28.99 3.42 7.97
CA LEU A 17 28.16 4.61 7.85
C LEU A 17 27.80 4.89 6.38
N ALA A 18 28.75 4.75 5.45
CA ALA A 18 28.50 4.90 4.02
C ALA A 18 27.49 3.86 3.51
N LEU A 19 27.54 2.62 3.99
CA LEU A 19 26.61 1.57 3.60
C LEU A 19 25.18 1.84 4.11
N SER A 20 25.05 2.46 5.29
CA SER A 20 23.74 2.81 5.87
C SER A 20 23.01 3.95 5.14
N LEU A 21 23.74 4.72 4.32
CA LEU A 21 23.19 5.81 3.52
C LEU A 21 22.74 5.37 2.12
N LEU A 22 22.93 4.10 1.78
CA LEU A 22 22.44 3.59 0.49
C LEU A 22 20.91 3.63 0.48
N PRO A 23 20.28 4.18 -0.58
CA PRO A 23 18.84 4.14 -0.71
C PRO A 23 18.42 2.67 -0.82
N SER A 24 17.64 2.21 0.16
CA SER A 24 17.02 0.89 0.09
C SER A 24 15.92 0.96 -0.96
N SER A 25 16.20 0.45 -2.16
CA SER A 25 15.18 0.25 -3.18
C SER A 25 14.33 -0.93 -2.73
N ALA A 26 13.33 -0.66 -1.90
CA ALA A 26 12.23 -1.59 -1.73
C ALA A 26 11.57 -1.73 -3.10
N ALA A 27 11.49 -2.95 -3.61
CA ALA A 27 10.71 -3.22 -4.80
C ALA A 27 9.26 -2.82 -4.50
N GLN A 28 8.84 -1.63 -4.95
CA GLN A 28 7.43 -1.29 -4.96
C GLN A 28 6.78 -2.20 -6.00
N ALA A 29 6.00 -3.16 -5.53
CA ALA A 29 5.06 -3.86 -6.41
C ALA A 29 4.18 -2.80 -7.08
N ASP A 30 3.99 -2.93 -8.38
CA ASP A 30 3.05 -2.09 -9.10
C ASP A 30 1.70 -2.15 -8.40
N PHE A 31 1.08 -0.98 -8.24
CA PHE A 31 -0.24 -0.92 -7.64
C PHE A 31 -1.23 -1.73 -8.48
N LEU A 32 -2.02 -2.59 -7.82
CA LEU A 32 -2.90 -3.57 -8.47
C LEU A 32 -3.89 -2.93 -9.46
N LEU A 33 -4.40 -1.74 -9.14
CA LEU A 33 -5.42 -1.07 -9.97
C LEU A 33 -4.78 -0.25 -11.09
N LYS A 34 -5.33 -0.42 -12.28
CA LYS A 34 -4.89 0.24 -13.52
C LYS A 34 -5.67 1.54 -13.75
N PRO A 35 -5.15 2.46 -14.59
CA PRO A 35 -5.87 3.67 -14.94
C PRO A 35 -7.28 3.37 -15.46
N ASN A 36 -8.26 4.11 -14.93
CA ASN A 36 -9.69 4.05 -15.28
C ASN A 36 -10.43 2.77 -14.85
N ASP A 37 -9.84 1.94 -13.97
CA ASP A 37 -10.56 0.79 -13.41
C ASP A 37 -11.83 1.22 -12.68
N ARG A 38 -12.83 0.33 -12.73
CA ARG A 38 -14.09 0.46 -12.00
C ARG A 38 -14.13 -0.65 -10.97
N VAL A 39 -14.14 -0.27 -9.70
CA VAL A 39 -14.08 -1.22 -8.57
C VAL A 39 -15.41 -1.21 -7.84
N VAL A 40 -15.99 -2.39 -7.67
CA VAL A 40 -17.20 -2.58 -6.86
C VAL A 40 -16.81 -3.25 -5.55
N PHE A 41 -17.15 -2.62 -4.43
CA PHE A 41 -17.16 -3.30 -3.13
C PHE A 41 -18.52 -3.96 -2.96
N PHE A 42 -18.53 -5.28 -3.02
CA PHE A 42 -19.72 -6.10 -2.85
C PHE A 42 -19.70 -6.77 -1.47
N GLY A 43 -20.82 -6.75 -0.75
CA GLY A 43 -20.91 -7.44 0.53
C GLY A 43 -22.20 -7.14 1.29
N ASP A 44 -22.15 -7.38 2.59
CA ASP A 44 -23.25 -7.25 3.53
C ASP A 44 -23.28 -5.85 4.21
N SER A 45 -23.83 -5.77 5.43
CA SER A 45 -23.90 -4.56 6.25
C SER A 45 -22.53 -3.92 6.48
N ILE A 46 -21.46 -4.71 6.60
CA ILE A 46 -20.10 -4.19 6.82
C ILE A 46 -19.65 -3.37 5.62
N THR A 47 -20.04 -3.79 4.41
CA THR A 47 -19.75 -3.06 3.17
C THR A 47 -20.68 -1.86 3.02
N GLU A 48 -21.96 -2.00 3.34
CA GLU A 48 -22.96 -0.93 3.23
C GLU A 48 -22.56 0.31 4.04
N GLU A 49 -22.06 0.11 5.26
CA GLU A 49 -21.67 1.16 6.20
C GLU A 49 -20.39 1.92 5.78
N ARG A 50 -19.62 1.37 4.84
CA ARG A 50 -18.43 1.99 4.21
C ARG A 50 -17.24 2.26 5.14
N HIS A 51 -17.22 1.73 6.35
CA HIS A 51 -16.17 2.01 7.34
C HIS A 51 -14.76 1.65 6.84
N TYR A 52 -14.60 0.56 6.09
CA TYR A 52 -13.32 0.19 5.50
C TYR A 52 -13.16 0.67 4.04
N THR A 53 -14.26 0.76 3.29
CA THR A 53 -14.18 1.12 1.87
C THR A 53 -13.82 2.59 1.65
N ARG A 54 -14.32 3.51 2.49
CA ARG A 54 -14.04 4.96 2.32
C ARG A 54 -12.56 5.28 2.56
N PRO A 55 -11.94 4.88 3.68
CA PRO A 55 -10.52 5.13 3.90
C PRO A 55 -9.63 4.54 2.80
N PHE A 56 -9.99 3.36 2.27
CA PHE A 56 -9.28 2.79 1.13
C PHE A 56 -9.41 3.65 -0.12
N GLN A 57 -10.62 4.14 -0.43
CA GLN A 57 -10.84 5.05 -1.56
C GLN A 57 -10.03 6.33 -1.41
N ASP A 58 -10.04 6.94 -0.23
CA ASP A 58 -9.28 8.16 0.07
C ASP A 58 -7.77 7.95 -0.10
N TYR A 59 -7.26 6.79 0.34
CA TYR A 59 -5.87 6.41 0.08
C TYR A 59 -5.57 6.32 -1.41
N VAL A 60 -6.42 5.66 -2.20
CA VAL A 60 -6.19 5.52 -3.65
C VAL A 60 -6.26 6.88 -4.35
N TYR A 61 -7.25 7.72 -4.02
CA TYR A 61 -7.38 9.04 -4.61
C TYR A 61 -6.23 9.98 -4.25
N SER A 62 -5.72 9.90 -3.02
CA SER A 62 -4.60 10.74 -2.58
C SER A 62 -3.25 10.25 -3.09
N ARG A 63 -3.02 8.93 -3.11
CA ARG A 63 -1.74 8.34 -3.47
C ARG A 63 -1.55 8.20 -4.98
N TYR A 64 -2.63 7.98 -5.72
CA TYR A 64 -2.61 7.69 -7.16
C TYR A 64 -3.66 8.51 -7.95
N PRO A 65 -3.65 9.85 -7.84
CA PRO A 65 -4.69 10.71 -8.44
C PRO A 65 -4.78 10.56 -9.96
N GLU A 66 -3.66 10.28 -10.65
CA GLU A 66 -3.58 10.10 -12.09
C GLU A 66 -4.22 8.80 -12.60
N ARG A 67 -4.60 7.88 -11.71
CA ARG A 67 -5.24 6.62 -12.09
C ARG A 67 -6.72 6.77 -12.41
N HIS A 68 -7.40 7.84 -11.99
CA HIS A 68 -8.83 8.07 -12.33
C HIS A 68 -9.76 6.88 -12.01
N ILE A 69 -9.52 6.19 -10.89
CA ILE A 69 -10.31 5.02 -10.45
C ILE A 69 -11.74 5.46 -10.10
N ARG A 70 -12.74 4.62 -10.39
CA ARG A 70 -14.13 4.85 -9.93
C ARG A 70 -14.59 3.71 -9.03
N PHE A 71 -15.00 4.06 -7.82
CA PHE A 71 -15.47 3.11 -6.82
C PHE A 71 -17.00 3.11 -6.70
N PHE A 72 -17.57 1.92 -6.51
CA PHE A 72 -18.99 1.68 -6.32
C PHE A 72 -19.18 0.82 -5.07
N ASN A 73 -20.25 1.07 -4.33
CA ASN A 73 -20.61 0.29 -3.16
C ASN A 73 -21.90 -0.48 -3.49
N ALA A 74 -21.83 -1.80 -3.38
CA ALA A 74 -22.93 -2.74 -3.52
C ALA A 74 -23.15 -3.53 -2.22
N GLY A 75 -22.84 -2.92 -1.06
CA GLY A 75 -23.14 -3.45 0.26
C GLY A 75 -24.63 -3.42 0.54
N TRP A 76 -25.17 -4.49 1.13
CA TRP A 76 -26.58 -4.57 1.53
C TRP A 76 -26.73 -5.34 2.85
N SER A 77 -27.32 -4.71 3.85
CA SER A 77 -27.47 -5.28 5.19
C SER A 77 -28.36 -6.51 5.18
N GLY A 78 -27.88 -7.58 5.80
CA GLY A 78 -28.53 -8.89 5.77
C GLY A 78 -28.25 -9.72 4.51
N ASP A 79 -27.46 -9.21 3.56
CA ASP A 79 -27.07 -10.00 2.40
C ASP A 79 -26.16 -11.18 2.79
N GLN A 80 -26.33 -12.29 2.10
CA GLN A 80 -25.56 -13.52 2.29
C GLN A 80 -24.97 -13.97 0.95
N LEU A 81 -24.21 -15.06 0.93
CA LEU A 81 -23.55 -15.58 -0.28
C LEU A 81 -24.46 -15.69 -1.52
N GLY A 82 -25.74 -16.02 -1.34
CA GLY A 82 -26.72 -16.10 -2.43
C GLY A 82 -27.14 -14.75 -3.03
N GLY A 83 -26.93 -13.64 -2.31
CA GLY A 83 -27.23 -12.30 -2.80
C GLY A 83 -26.37 -11.91 -3.99
N ALA A 84 -25.11 -12.34 -4.03
CA ALA A 84 -24.16 -12.00 -5.10
C ALA A 84 -24.58 -12.43 -6.50
N LEU A 85 -25.34 -13.52 -6.60
CA LEU A 85 -25.80 -14.03 -7.89
C LEU A 85 -27.12 -13.40 -8.35
N ASN A 86 -27.90 -12.85 -7.41
CA ASN A 86 -29.30 -12.50 -7.63
C ASN A 86 -29.54 -10.97 -7.69
N ARG A 87 -28.49 -10.14 -7.68
CA ARG A 87 -28.59 -8.67 -7.70
C ARG A 87 -27.56 -8.00 -8.59
#